data_AF-A0A398B4H6-F1
#
_entry.id   AF-A0A398B4H6-F1
#
_cell.length_a   1.000
_cell.length_b   1.000
_cell.length_c   1.000
_cell.angle_alpha   90.00
_cell.angle_beta   90.00
_cell.angle_gamma   90.00
#
_symmetry.space_group_name_H-M   'P 1'
#
loop_
_entity.id
_entity.type
_entity.pdbx_description
1 polymer ?
#
loop_
_entity_poly.entity_id
_entity_poly.type
_entity_poly.pdbx_seq_one_letter_code
_entity_poly.pdbx_strand_id
1 'polypeptide(L)' 'MNTKSVPLKHLEDAIHCLRTHMITVGISKGFNHPDTIKYSQTLDVLLNKYQKTKLN' A
#
# COMPACT_ATOMS: atom_id res chain seq x y z
N MET A 1 -21.99 13.45 11.89
CA MET A 1 -20.62 13.19 11.37
C MET A 1 -20.39 11.69 11.42
N ASN A 2 -20.28 11.04 10.25
CA ASN A 2 -20.26 9.58 10.14
C ASN A 2 -18.84 9.05 10.37
N THR A 3 -18.59 8.45 11.54
CA THR A 3 -17.26 8.06 12.04
C THR A 3 -16.63 6.86 11.31
N LYS A 4 -17.27 6.33 10.25
CA LYS A 4 -16.77 5.19 9.48
C LYS A 4 -15.76 5.56 8.37
N SER A 5 -15.57 6.84 8.02
CA SER A 5 -14.80 7.22 6.81
C SER A 5 -13.30 7.50 7.04
N VAL A 6 -12.88 7.72 8.28
CA VAL A 6 -11.48 8.06 8.62
C VAL A 6 -10.52 6.86 8.40
N PRO A 7 -10.83 5.62 8.82
CA PRO A 7 -9.90 4.50 8.73
C PRO A 7 -9.55 4.10 7.29
N LEU A 8 -10.53 4.20 6.39
CA LEU A 8 -10.38 3.77 5.00
C LEU A 8 -9.49 4.76 4.22
N LYS A 9 -9.66 6.06 4.45
CA LYS A 9 -8.84 7.10 3.81
C LYS A 9 -7.37 6.99 4.18
N HIS A 10 -7.05 6.70 5.45
CA HIS A 10 -5.66 6.47 5.87
C HIS A 10 -5.03 5.24 5.19
N LEU A 11 -5.81 4.18 4.95
CA LEU A 11 -5.35 3.02 4.20
C LEU A 11 -5.09 3.36 2.73
N GLU A 12 -5.98 4.14 2.10
CA GLU A 12 -5.79 4.61 0.71
C GLU A 12 -4.54 5.45 0.56
N ASP A 13 -4.32 6.41 1.47
CA ASP A 13 -3.13 7.26 1.47
C ASP A 13 -1.85 6.44 1.65
N ALA A 14 -1.86 5.46 2.57
CA ALA A 14 -0.73 4.57 2.80
C ALA A 14 -0.42 3.68 1.58
N ILE A 15 -1.46 3.12 0.95
CA ILE A 15 -1.33 2.33 -0.29
C ILE A 15 -0.75 3.20 -1.40
N HIS A 16 -1.25 4.42 -1.58
CA HIS A 16 -0.78 5.33 -2.62
C HIS A 16 0.69 5.72 -2.43
N CYS A 17 1.06 6.08 -1.19
CA CYS A 17 2.43 6.48 -0.85
C CYS A 17 3.41 5.32 -1.05
N LEU A 18 3.08 4.13 -0.53
CA LEU A 18 3.93 2.95 -0.66
C LEU A 18 4.07 2.47 -2.10
N ARG A 19 2.98 2.52 -2.88
CA ARG A 19 3.02 2.16 -4.31
C ARG A 19 3.96 3.08 -5.10
N THR A 20 3.88 4.38 -4.85
CA THR A 20 4.76 5.36 -5.49
C THR A 20 6.22 5.07 -5.15
N HIS A 21 6.52 4.84 -3.87
CA HIS A 21 7.87 4.53 -3.42
C HIS A 21 8.40 3.22 -4.01
N MET A 22 7.58 2.17 -4.05
CA MET A 22 7.92 0.89 -4.68
C MET A 22 8.27 1.06 -6.16
N ILE A 23 7.52 1.88 -6.90
CA ILE A 23 7.79 2.17 -8.32
C ILE A 23 9.12 2.90 -8.46
N THR A 24 9.36 3.93 -7.66
CA THR A 24 10.64 4.67 -7.67
C THR A 24 11.83 3.75 -7.40
N VAL A 25 11.72 2.88 -6.40
CA VAL A 25 12.77 1.92 -6.05
C VAL A 25 12.90 0.83 -7.13
N GLY A 26 11.80 0.37 -7.71
CA GLY A 26 11.81 -0.60 -8.81
C GLY A 26 12.46 -0.06 -10.08
N ILE A 27 12.26 1.22 -10.40
CA ILE A 27 12.94 1.91 -11.50
C ILE A 27 14.43 2.11 -11.17
N SER A 28 14.76 2.51 -9.94
CA SER A 28 16.14 2.83 -9.55
C SER A 28 17.03 1.60 -9.30
N LYS A 29 16.48 0.53 -8.72
CA LYS A 29 17.23 -0.66 -8.25
C LYS A 29 16.83 -1.96 -8.95
N GLY A 30 15.73 -1.95 -9.70
CA GLY A 30 15.13 -3.14 -10.31
C GLY A 30 14.04 -3.79 -9.45
N PHE A 31 13.11 -4.47 -10.11
CA PHE A 31 11.99 -5.15 -9.45
C PHE A 31 12.39 -6.42 -8.67
N ASN A 32 13.53 -7.01 -9.01
CA ASN A 32 14.09 -8.16 -8.29
C ASN A 32 14.97 -7.75 -7.10
N HIS A 33 15.17 -6.45 -6.88
CA HIS A 33 15.95 -5.97 -5.74
C HIS A 33 15.21 -6.31 -4.42
N PRO A 34 15.91 -6.77 -3.37
CA PRO A 34 15.28 -7.12 -2.08
C PRO A 34 14.38 -6.02 -1.51
N ASP A 35 14.79 -4.77 -1.64
CA ASP A 35 13.97 -3.62 -1.22
C ASP A 35 12.65 -3.53 -1.98
N THR A 36 12.67 -3.67 -3.31
CA THR A 36 11.45 -3.61 -4.13
C THR A 36 10.50 -4.75 -3.79
N ILE A 37 11.03 -5.95 -3.54
CA ILE A 37 10.27 -7.12 -3.08
C ILE A 37 9.66 -6.87 -1.69
N LYS A 38 10.42 -6.27 -0.77
CA LYS A 38 9.91 -5.92 0.56
C LYS A 38 8.77 -4.90 0.47
N TYR A 39 8.89 -3.91 -0.41
CA TYR A 39 7.82 -2.94 -0.64
C TYR A 39 6.59 -3.59 -1.28
N SER A 40 6.74 -4.53 -2.22
CA SER A 40 5.61 -5.24 -2.83
C SER A 40 4.85 -6.11 -1.82
N GLN A 41 5.57 -6.83 -0.94
CA GLN A 41 4.98 -7.60 0.15
C GLN A 41 4.23 -6.71 1.14
N THR A 42 4.80 -5.55 1.47
CA THR A 42 4.15 -4.59 2.38
C THR A 42 2.89 -4.00 1.75
N LEU A 43 2.92 -3.73 0.43
CA LEU A 43 1.78 -3.22 -0.32
C LEU A 43 0.66 -4.24 -0.38
N ASP A 44 0.97 -5.53 -0.58
CA ASP A 44 0.00 -6.62 -0.55
C ASP A 44 -0.74 -6.70 0.79
N VAL A 45 -0.03 -6.60 1.91
CA VAL A 45 -0.64 -6.58 3.25
C VAL A 45 -1.61 -5.40 3.41
N LEU A 46 -1.24 -4.20 2.92
CA LEU A 46 -2.12 -3.03 2.98
C LEU A 46 -3.35 -3.18 2.09
N LEU A 47 -3.20 -3.70 0.89
CA LEU A 47 -4.30 -3.98 -0.04
C LEU A 47 -5.28 -5.00 0.56
N ASN A 48 -4.76 -6.07 1.17
CA ASN A 48 -5.56 -7.08 1.87
C ASN A 48 -6.34 -6.47 3.04
N LYS A 49 -5.72 -5.56 3.83
CA LYS A 49 -6.42 -4.84 4.90
C LYS A 49 -7.51 -3.93 4.33
N TYR A 50 -7.20 -3.15 3.30
CA TYR A 50 -8.17 -2.27 2.65
C TYR A 50 -9.37 -3.03 2.09
N GLN A 51 -9.14 -4.15 1.40
CA GLN A 51 -10.21 -5.01 0.89
C GLN A 51 -11.10 -5.53 2.01
N LYS A 52 -10.51 -6.04 3.10
CA LYS A 52 -11.26 -6.50 4.28
C LYS A 52 -12.06 -5.38 4.95
N THR A 53 -11.53 -4.16 5.00
CA THR A 53 -12.23 -3.00 5.58
C THR A 53 -13.33 -2.47 4.66
N LYS A 54 -13.18 -2.56 3.34
CA LYS A 54 -14.18 -2.11 2.36
C LYS A 54 -15.34 -3.09 2.18
N LEU A 55 -15.10 -4.38 2.42
CA LEU A 55 -16.11 -5.45 2.32
C LEU A 55 -16.93 -5.66 3.61
N ASN A 56 -16.57 -4.99 4.72
CA ASN A 56 -17.34 -4.97 5.98
C ASN A 56 -18.17 -3.68 6.10
#